data_AF-A0A9X0SLU6-F1
#
_entry.id   AF-A0A9X0SLU6-F1
#
_cell.length_a   1.000
_cell.length_b   1.000
_cell.length_c   1.000
_cell.angle_alpha   90.00
_cell.angle_beta   90.00
_cell.angle_gamma   90.00
#
_symmetry.space_group_name_H-M   'P 1'
#
loop_
_entity.id
_entity.type
_entity.pdbx_description
1 polymer ?
#
loop_
_entity_poly.entity_id
_entity_poly.type
_entity_poly.pdbx_seq_one_letter_code
_entity_poly.pdbx_strand_id
1 'polypeptide(L)'
;MTILNDKTMNDSLHEVKTSKGFSFIVSTYELRNLSPWVKPSEHSFDDLLFYRKLILCERKSMKRQLKRGYKPIKTLQESDHFIWCISEDLFHSPVIFREERGLNFEISEEDRDILKGNMIDRLARQLL
;
A
#
# COMPACT_ATOMS: atom_id res chain seq x y z
N MET A 1 -0.28 -8.41 -36.15
CA MET A 1 -1.33 -7.40 -35.92
C MET A 1 -1.93 -7.65 -34.56
N THR A 2 -1.53 -6.86 -33.57
CA THR A 2 -2.06 -6.90 -32.20
C THR A 2 -3.38 -6.12 -32.20
N ILE A 3 -4.48 -6.81 -31.88
CA ILE A 3 -5.80 -6.19 -31.74
C ILE A 3 -5.76 -5.38 -30.44
N LEU A 4 -5.53 -4.08 -30.54
CA LEU A 4 -5.81 -3.13 -29.49
C LEU A 4 -7.32 -3.11 -29.30
N ASN A 5 -7.79 -3.77 -28.24
CA ASN A 5 -9.17 -3.62 -27.80
C ASN A 5 -9.36 -2.19 -27.30
N ASP A 6 -9.76 -1.29 -28.20
CA ASP A 6 -10.42 -0.02 -27.90
C ASP A 6 -11.80 -0.28 -27.29
N LYS A 7 -11.83 -0.96 -26.14
CA LYS A 7 -12.92 -0.73 -25.18
C LYS A 7 -12.56 0.58 -24.50
N THR A 8 -13.03 1.67 -25.09
CA THR A 8 -13.26 2.94 -24.41
C THR A 8 -14.15 2.67 -23.20
N MET A 9 -13.53 2.20 -22.11
CA MET A 9 -14.07 2.37 -20.78
C MET A 9 -14.21 3.88 -20.64
N ASN A 10 -15.45 4.37 -20.60
CA ASN A 10 -15.76 5.71 -20.11
C ASN A 10 -15.36 5.75 -18.63
N ASP A 11 -14.05 5.76 -18.38
CA ASP A 11 -13.48 5.78 -17.05
C ASP A 11 -13.72 7.20 -16.55
N SER A 12 -14.63 7.34 -15.60
CA SER A 12 -14.99 8.65 -15.07
C SER A 12 -13.75 9.26 -14.42
N LEU A 13 -13.49 10.52 -14.74
CA LEU A 13 -12.33 11.26 -14.27
C LEU A 13 -12.72 12.09 -13.06
N HIS A 14 -11.92 11.98 -12.00
CA HIS A 14 -12.16 12.61 -10.71
C HIS A 14 -11.06 13.61 -10.41
N GLU A 15 -11.44 14.86 -10.13
CA GLU A 15 -10.48 15.87 -9.70
C GLU A 15 -10.16 15.69 -8.21
N VAL A 16 -8.90 15.48 -7.89
CA VAL A 16 -8.42 15.23 -6.52
C VAL A 16 -7.46 16.34 -6.14
N LYS A 17 -7.82 17.07 -5.09
CA LYS A 17 -7.00 18.17 -4.56
C LYS A 17 -6.21 17.71 -3.35
N THR A 18 -4.89 17.91 -3.42
CA THR A 18 -4.00 17.71 -2.28
C THR A 18 -4.18 18.85 -1.26
N SER A 19 -3.83 18.56 0.00
CA SER A 19 -3.79 19.57 1.07
C SER A 19 -2.84 20.77 0.80
N LYS A 20 -1.98 20.69 -0.21
CA LYS A 20 -1.03 21.74 -0.61
C LYS A 20 -1.43 22.49 -1.89
N GLY A 21 -2.58 22.16 -2.48
CA GLY A 21 -3.12 22.88 -3.64
C GLY A 21 -2.78 22.28 -5.01
N PHE A 22 -2.07 21.15 -5.07
CA PHE A 22 -1.96 20.38 -6.31
C PHE A 22 -3.29 19.70 -6.63
N SER A 23 -3.68 19.75 -7.90
CA SER A 23 -4.90 19.10 -8.41
C SER A 23 -4.48 18.02 -9.40
N PHE A 24 -5.01 16.82 -9.21
CA PHE A 24 -4.75 15.66 -10.07
C PHE A 24 -6.07 15.19 -10.67
N ILE A 25 -5.99 14.65 -11.88
CA ILE A 25 -7.12 13.99 -12.53
C ILE A 25 -6.88 12.50 -12.40
N VAL A 26 -7.70 11.83 -11.61
CA VAL A 26 -7.56 10.42 -11.27
C VAL A 26 -8.69 9.65 -11.92
N SER A 27 -8.38 8.53 -12.56
CA SER A 27 -9.42 7.71 -13.21
C SER A 27 -10.15 6.82 -12.19
N THR A 28 -11.37 6.38 -12.51
CA THR A 28 -12.14 5.50 -11.62
C THR A 28 -11.44 4.15 -11.44
N TYR A 29 -10.67 3.70 -12.42
CA TYR A 29 -9.81 2.52 -12.29
C TYR A 29 -8.80 2.65 -11.13
N GLU A 30 -8.13 3.79 -10.98
CA GLU A 30 -7.20 4.00 -9.87
C GLU A 30 -7.92 4.01 -8.52
N LEU A 31 -9.10 4.64 -8.43
CA LEU A 31 -9.91 4.63 -7.22
C LEU A 31 -10.41 3.22 -6.86
N ARG A 32 -10.82 2.42 -7.84
CA ARG A 32 -11.19 1.02 -7.63
C ARG A 32 -10.03 0.19 -7.09
N ASN A 33 -8.79 0.49 -7.48
CA ASN A 33 -7.61 -0.18 -6.93
C ASN A 33 -7.37 0.15 -5.45
N LEU A 34 -7.97 1.22 -4.92
CA LEU A 34 -7.94 1.55 -3.50
C LEU A 34 -9.02 0.81 -2.71
N SER A 35 -10.07 0.29 -3.35
CA SER A 35 -11.19 -0.39 -2.68
C SER A 35 -10.80 -1.49 -1.69
N PRO A 36 -9.73 -2.30 -1.89
CA PRO A 36 -9.36 -3.32 -0.91
C PRO A 36 -8.87 -2.72 0.43
N TRP A 37 -8.48 -1.46 0.44
CA TRP A 37 -7.94 -0.76 1.61
C TRP A 37 -8.98 0.09 2.34
N VAL A 38 -10.18 0.16 1.78
CA VAL A 38 -11.30 0.93 2.32
C VAL A 38 -12.31 -0.07 2.84
N LYS A 39 -12.72 0.08 4.10
CA LYS A 39 -13.84 -0.71 4.63
C LYS A 39 -15.06 -0.44 3.74
N PRO A 40 -15.89 -1.46 3.46
CA PRO A 40 -17.13 -1.23 2.74
C PRO A 40 -17.94 -0.16 3.49
N SER A 41 -18.00 1.03 2.90
CA SER A 41 -18.73 2.16 3.43
C SER A 41 -19.93 2.42 2.54
N GLU A 42 -21.01 2.92 3.12
CA GLU A 42 -22.17 3.40 2.35
C GLU A 42 -21.82 4.59 1.45
N HIS A 43 -20.66 5.23 1.68
CA HIS A 43 -20.19 6.39 0.94
C HIS A 43 -19.54 6.02 -0.40
N SER A 44 -19.84 6.81 -1.43
CA SER A 44 -19.13 6.77 -2.72
C SER A 44 -17.68 7.27 -2.56
N PHE A 45 -16.80 6.92 -3.50
CA PHE A 45 -15.43 7.46 -3.51
C PHE A 45 -15.41 8.99 -3.58
N ASP A 46 -16.35 9.58 -4.30
CA ASP A 46 -16.48 11.03 -4.43
C ASP A 46 -16.81 11.67 -3.07
N ASP A 47 -17.66 11.01 -2.29
CA ASP A 47 -17.96 11.43 -0.92
C ASP A 47 -16.72 11.32 -0.03
N LEU A 48 -15.95 10.24 -0.15
CA LEU A 48 -14.72 10.06 0.61
C LEU A 48 -13.69 11.16 0.31
N LEU A 49 -13.58 11.58 -0.95
CA LEU A 49 -12.74 12.70 -1.36
C LEU A 49 -13.29 14.04 -0.85
N PHE A 50 -14.60 14.25 -0.98
CA PHE A 50 -15.28 15.49 -0.56
C PHE A 50 -15.19 15.73 0.95
N TYR A 51 -15.48 14.71 1.76
CA TYR A 51 -15.36 14.77 3.22
C TYR A 51 -13.91 14.67 3.71
N ARG A 52 -12.92 14.66 2.79
CA ARG A 52 -11.49 14.50 3.10
C ARG A 52 -11.19 13.24 3.91
N LYS A 53 -12.03 12.21 3.81
CA LYS A 53 -11.76 10.90 4.42
C LYS A 53 -10.70 10.15 3.61
N LEU A 54 -10.64 10.37 2.30
CA LEU A 54 -9.57 9.96 1.41
C LEU A 54 -8.84 11.21 0.93
N ILE A 55 -7.52 11.28 1.14
CA ILE A 55 -6.69 12.41 0.74
C ILE A 55 -5.46 11.94 -0.02
N LEU A 56 -4.99 12.78 -0.92
CA LEU A 56 -3.68 12.62 -1.53
C LEU A 56 -2.67 13.50 -0.80
N CYS A 57 -1.61 12.87 -0.29
CA CYS A 57 -0.63 13.50 0.57
C CYS A 57 0.80 13.30 0.03
N GLU A 58 1.61 14.37 -0.01
CA GLU A 58 3.02 14.23 -0.38
C GLU A 58 3.75 13.33 0.62
N ARG A 59 4.66 12.49 0.12
CA ARG A 59 5.48 11.60 0.96
C ARG A 59 6.24 12.36 2.06
N LYS A 60 6.76 13.56 1.77
CA LYS A 60 7.43 14.43 2.77
C LYS A 60 6.51 14.83 3.92
N SER A 61 5.20 14.94 3.67
CA SER A 61 4.18 15.37 4.64
C SER A 61 3.51 14.20 5.37
N MET A 62 3.89 12.96 5.06
CA MET A 62 3.27 11.75 5.61
C MET A 62 3.30 11.72 7.15
N LYS A 63 4.43 12.11 7.77
CA LYS A 63 4.55 12.18 9.25
C LYS A 63 3.48 13.05 9.90
N ARG A 64 3.07 14.14 9.22
CA ARG A 64 2.01 15.04 9.72
C ARG A 64 0.63 14.42 9.57
N GLN A 65 0.38 13.72 8.47
CA GLN A 65 -0.93 13.08 8.23
C GLN A 65 -1.15 11.85 9.11
N LEU A 66 -0.10 11.08 9.40
CA LEU A 66 -0.14 10.00 10.39
C LEU A 66 -0.60 10.50 11.77
N LYS A 67 -0.08 11.65 12.23
CA LYS A 67 -0.50 12.27 13.50
C LYS A 67 -1.96 12.77 13.49
N ARG A 68 -2.55 12.95 12.32
CA ARG A 68 -3.94 13.39 12.14
C ARG A 68 -4.91 12.22 12.01
N GLY A 69 -4.45 10.99 12.19
CA GLY A 69 -5.28 9.79 12.08
C GLY A 69 -5.48 9.31 10.64
N TYR A 70 -4.57 9.63 9.72
CA TYR A 70 -4.60 9.06 8.36
C TYR A 70 -3.61 7.91 8.23
N LYS A 71 -4.00 6.84 7.54
CA LYS A 71 -3.15 5.70 7.19
C LYS A 71 -2.77 5.76 5.70
N PRO A 72 -1.49 5.60 5.35
CA PRO A 72 -1.07 5.48 3.96
C PRO A 72 -1.53 4.14 3.38
N ILE A 73 -1.97 4.17 2.13
CA ILE A 73 -2.46 3.00 1.40
C ILE A 73 -1.52 2.66 0.25
N LYS A 74 -1.42 3.54 -0.75
CA LYS A 74 -0.73 3.28 -2.02
C LYS A 74 -0.18 4.58 -2.61
N THR A 75 0.87 4.51 -3.41
CA THR A 75 1.33 5.67 -4.19
C THR A 75 0.35 6.00 -5.32
N LEU A 76 0.32 7.27 -5.72
CA LEU A 76 -0.38 7.70 -6.92
C LEU A 76 0.29 7.04 -8.13
N GLN A 77 -0.50 6.51 -9.07
CA GLN A 77 0.07 5.80 -10.23
C GLN A 77 0.92 6.72 -11.12
N GLU A 78 0.53 7.99 -11.24
CA GLU A 78 1.24 8.99 -12.05
C GLU A 78 2.54 9.48 -11.38
N SER A 79 2.62 9.45 -10.05
CA SER A 79 3.75 10.02 -9.33
C SER A 79 3.98 9.39 -7.96
N ASP A 80 5.17 8.81 -7.77
CA ASP A 80 5.61 8.25 -6.49
C ASP A 80 5.83 9.29 -5.38
N HIS A 81 5.79 10.59 -5.72
CA HIS A 81 5.88 11.67 -4.75
C HIS A 81 4.62 11.81 -3.89
N PHE A 82 3.49 11.30 -4.38
CA PHE A 82 2.19 11.40 -3.72
C PHE A 82 1.70 10.03 -3.28
N ILE A 83 1.09 10.00 -2.10
CA ILE A 83 0.57 8.80 -1.46
C ILE A 83 -0.89 9.04 -1.14
N TRP A 84 -1.71 8.04 -1.43
CA TRP A 84 -3.10 7.93 -0.99
C TRP A 84 -3.15 7.62 0.50
N CYS A 85 -3.88 8.44 1.24
CA CYS A 85 -3.96 8.40 2.69
C CYS A 85 -5.46 8.38 3.06
N ILE A 86 -5.92 7.41 3.86
CA ILE A 86 -7.33 7.31 4.29
C ILE A 86 -7.46 7.54 5.79
N SER A 87 -8.61 8.04 6.25
CA SER A 87 -8.93 8.09 7.69
C SER A 87 -8.83 6.70 8.32
N GLU A 88 -8.23 6.63 9.50
CA GLU A 88 -8.02 5.41 10.29
C GLU A 88 -9.34 4.65 10.55
N ASP A 89 -10.45 5.37 10.71
CA ASP A 89 -11.76 4.77 10.95
C ASP A 89 -12.23 3.88 9.78
N LEU A 90 -11.92 4.30 8.55
CA LEU A 90 -12.31 3.66 7.30
C LEU A 90 -11.21 2.76 6.73
N PHE A 91 -10.03 2.76 7.33
CA PHE A 91 -8.94 1.92 6.87
C PHE A 91 -9.29 0.44 7.09
N HIS A 92 -9.29 -0.32 5.99
CA HIS A 92 -9.28 -1.77 6.02
C HIS A 92 -7.85 -2.22 5.72
N SER A 93 -7.32 -3.14 6.53
CA SER A 93 -6.06 -3.82 6.21
C SER A 93 -6.41 -5.09 5.44
N PRO A 94 -6.31 -5.10 4.09
CA PRO A 94 -6.55 -6.31 3.30
C PRO A 94 -5.48 -7.37 3.54
N VAL A 95 -4.29 -6.93 3.99
CA VAL A 95 -3.32 -7.81 4.58
C VAL A 95 -3.84 -8.12 5.98
N ILE A 96 -4.19 -9.38 6.22
CA ILE A 96 -4.20 -9.93 7.58
C ILE A 96 -2.81 -9.61 8.10
N PHE A 97 -2.68 -8.55 8.90
CA PHE A 97 -1.51 -8.37 9.71
C PHE A 97 -1.56 -9.58 10.64
N ARG A 98 -0.90 -10.68 10.24
CA ARG A 98 -0.28 -11.52 11.24
C ARG A 98 0.61 -10.52 11.94
N GLU A 99 0.17 -10.06 13.11
CA GLU A 99 1.11 -9.68 14.15
C GLU A 99 2.26 -10.66 14.02
N GLU A 100 3.46 -10.13 13.87
CA GLU A 100 4.70 -10.87 14.01
C GLU A 100 4.68 -11.53 15.39
N ARG A 101 3.88 -12.57 15.59
CA ARG A 101 4.03 -13.55 16.65
C ARG A 101 5.27 -14.31 16.24
N GLY A 102 6.41 -13.71 16.57
CA GLY A 102 7.74 -14.26 16.38
C GLY A 102 7.89 -15.03 15.07
N LEU A 103 8.31 -14.35 14.00
CA LEU A 103 9.43 -14.93 13.27
C LEU A 103 10.67 -14.84 14.17
N ASN A 104 10.60 -15.52 15.32
CA ASN A 104 11.77 -16.04 15.98
C ASN A 104 12.22 -17.15 15.03
N PHE A 105 12.87 -16.76 13.93
CA PHE A 105 13.88 -17.63 13.38
C PHE A 105 14.89 -17.75 14.52
N GLU A 106 14.70 -18.75 15.38
CA GLU A 106 15.74 -19.22 16.26
C GLU A 106 16.84 -19.70 15.32
N ILE A 107 17.79 -18.80 15.04
CA ILE A 107 19.00 -19.12 14.30
C ILE A 107 19.63 -20.26 15.09
N SER A 108 19.54 -21.48 14.52
CA SER A 108 20.04 -22.68 15.17
C SER A 108 21.56 -22.56 15.33
N GLU A 109 22.17 -23.38 16.18
CA GLU A 109 23.63 -23.34 16.30
C GLU A 109 24.30 -23.66 14.95
N GLU A 110 23.68 -24.51 14.15
CA GLU A 110 24.11 -24.85 12.80
C GLU A 110 24.03 -23.65 11.85
N ASP A 111 22.94 -22.86 11.90
CA ASP A 111 22.81 -21.64 11.11
C ASP A 111 23.88 -20.60 11.50
N ARG A 112 24.22 -20.50 12.80
CA ARG A 112 25.29 -19.62 13.27
C ARG A 112 26.67 -20.08 12.79
N ASP A 113 26.90 -21.38 12.74
CA ASP A 113 28.15 -21.96 12.25
C ASP A 113 28.31 -21.78 10.74
N ILE A 114 27.22 -21.89 9.97
CA ILE A 114 27.20 -21.53 8.54
C ILE A 114 27.56 -20.05 8.36
N LEU A 115 26.92 -19.15 9.10
CA LEU A 115 27.17 -17.70 8.98
C LEU A 115 28.59 -17.31 9.41
N LYS A 116 29.20 -18.06 10.32
CA LYS A 116 30.61 -17.87 10.75
C LYS A 116 31.61 -18.56 9.82
N GLY A 117 31.17 -19.31 8.82
CA GLY A 117 32.05 -20.06 7.92
C GLY A 117 32.65 -21.34 8.52
N ASN A 118 32.13 -21.78 9.68
CA ASN A 118 32.58 -22.98 10.41
C ASN A 118 31.75 -24.22 10.03
N MET A 119 31.46 -24.40 8.74
CA MET A 119 30.65 -25.52 8.28
C MET A 119 31.42 -26.84 8.45
N ILE A 120 30.95 -27.71 9.35
CA ILE A 120 31.58 -29.02 9.61
C ILE A 120 31.17 -30.00 8.49
N ASP A 121 32.10 -30.84 8.03
CA ASP A 121 31.89 -31.86 6.97
C ASP A 121 30.67 -32.77 7.20
N ARG A 122 30.27 -32.97 8.46
CA ARG A 122 29.09 -33.74 8.86
C ARG A 122 27.78 -33.06 8.44
N LEU A 123 27.71 -31.73 8.50
CA LEU A 123 26.56 -30.93 8.08
C LEU A 123 26.44 -30.87 6.55
N ALA A 124 27.58 -30.75 5.86
CA ALA A 124 27.65 -30.75 4.40
C ALA A 124 27.10 -32.05 3.77
N ARG A 125 27.28 -33.19 4.45
CA ARG A 125 26.75 -34.50 4.01
C ARG A 125 25.24 -34.68 4.21
N GLN A 126 24.62 -33.91 5.10
CA GLN A 126 23.17 -33.98 5.35
C GLN A 126 22.35 -33.09 4.40
N LEU A 127 23.02 -32.19 3.67
CA LEU A 127 22.39 -31.27 2.70
C LEU A 127 22.52 -31.76 1.24
N LEU A 128 23.08 -32.95 1.03
CA LEU A 128 23.07 -33.68 -0.25
C LEU A 128 21.92 -34.68 -0.27
#